data_AF-A0A672T2S8-F1
#
_entry.id   AF-A0A672T2S8-F1
#
_cell.length_a   1.000
_cell.length_b   1.000
_cell.length_c   1.000
_cell.angle_alpha   90.00
_cell.angle_beta   90.00
_cell.angle_gamma   90.00
#
_symmetry.space_group_name_H-M   'P 1'
#
loop_
_entity.id
_entity.type
_entity.pdbx_description
1 polymer ?
#
loop_
_entity_poly.entity_id
_entity_poly.type
_entity_poly.pdbx_seq_one_letter_code
_entity_poly.pdbx_strand_id
1 'polypeptide(L)'
;MFNSTNLTSVNSLTMAHQGITAIGPQTLDMFQNLKILNLDNNRLSRVSSNWFSHQVTLETLRLSKNKITTLDHSSLDGLTNLFNLDLSQNQVHTITPSMVLCALVLVICVLSALYHRKRERKHLQAVKPASEKSEMIRTSESTAKINGVDNRKVKSEIANKTQIATTEV
;
A
#
# COMPACT_ATOMS: atom_id res chain seq x y z
N MET A 1 19.38 14.15 -26.36
CA MET A 1 18.78 13.46 -27.52
C MET A 1 19.85 12.60 -28.16
N PHE A 2 19.58 11.33 -28.44
CA PHE A 2 20.49 10.46 -29.19
C PHE A 2 20.46 10.85 -30.66
N ASN A 3 21.62 11.02 -31.30
CA ASN A 3 21.78 11.49 -32.68
C ASN A 3 21.71 10.34 -33.73
N SER A 4 21.17 9.19 -33.34
CA SER A 4 20.95 8.04 -34.23
C SER A 4 19.53 7.54 -34.02
N THR A 5 18.80 7.31 -35.11
CA THR A 5 17.43 6.78 -35.10
C THR A 5 17.37 5.28 -34.85
N ASN A 6 18.53 4.61 -34.78
CA ASN A 6 18.59 3.18 -34.56
C ASN A 6 19.82 2.79 -33.73
N LEU A 7 19.58 2.25 -32.53
CA LEU A 7 20.59 1.81 -31.57
C LEU A 7 20.41 0.30 -31.28
N THR A 8 20.17 -0.49 -32.33
CA THR A 8 19.98 -1.96 -32.26
C THR A 8 21.14 -2.71 -31.63
N SER A 9 22.35 -2.16 -31.57
CA SER A 9 23.47 -2.79 -30.88
C SER A 9 23.38 -2.71 -29.35
N VAL A 10 22.54 -1.81 -28.82
CA VAL A 10 22.41 -1.60 -27.37
C VAL A 10 21.52 -2.68 -26.77
N ASN A 11 22.11 -3.49 -25.90
CA ASN A 11 21.44 -4.55 -25.16
C ASN A 11 21.15 -4.17 -23.69
N SER A 12 21.81 -3.13 -23.17
CA SER A 12 21.67 -2.68 -21.79
C SER A 12 21.69 -1.16 -21.73
N LEU A 13 20.67 -0.59 -21.08
CA LEU A 13 20.51 0.84 -20.89
C LEU A 13 20.34 1.13 -19.41
N THR A 14 21.24 1.94 -18.85
CA THR A 14 21.17 2.39 -17.47
C THR A 14 20.98 3.89 -17.41
N MET A 15 19.88 4.30 -16.77
CA MET A 15 19.53 5.71 -16.50
C MET A 15 19.13 5.88 -15.03
N ALA A 16 19.83 5.16 -14.14
CA ALA A 16 19.59 5.23 -12.70
C ALA A 16 20.08 6.57 -12.12
N HIS A 17 19.41 7.04 -11.06
CA HIS A 17 19.75 8.28 -10.35
C HIS A 17 19.71 9.57 -11.19
N GLN A 18 18.91 9.60 -12.26
CA GLN A 18 18.82 10.75 -13.17
C GLN A 18 17.66 11.70 -12.85
N GLY A 19 16.88 11.41 -11.80
CA GLY A 19 15.73 12.25 -11.42
C GLY A 19 14.58 12.21 -12.43
N ILE A 20 14.51 11.20 -13.29
CA ILE A 20 13.51 11.06 -14.35
C ILE A 20 12.11 10.98 -13.72
N THR A 21 11.23 11.88 -14.14
CA THR A 21 9.83 11.94 -13.66
C THR A 21 8.85 11.28 -14.64
N ALA A 22 9.20 11.23 -15.93
CA ALA A 22 8.43 10.58 -16.97
C ALA A 22 9.33 10.13 -18.12
N ILE A 23 8.91 9.09 -18.83
CA ILE A 23 9.48 8.67 -20.11
C ILE A 23 8.42 8.94 -21.17
N GLY A 24 8.81 9.67 -22.22
CA GLY A 24 7.91 9.99 -23.33
C GLY A 24 7.53 8.74 -24.15
N PRO A 25 6.38 8.75 -24.83
CA PRO A 25 6.03 7.66 -25.74
C PRO A 25 7.15 7.43 -26.75
N GLN A 26 7.40 6.17 -27.11
CA GLN A 26 8.38 5.78 -28.15
C GLN A 26 9.84 6.17 -27.85
N THR A 27 10.15 6.74 -26.68
CA THR A 27 11.53 7.13 -26.30
C THR A 27 12.48 5.93 -26.33
N LEU A 28 11.96 4.74 -26.06
CA LEU A 28 12.74 3.51 -26.01
C LEU A 28 12.75 2.74 -27.35
N ASP A 29 12.01 3.18 -28.38
CA ASP A 29 11.82 2.42 -29.64
C ASP A 29 13.10 2.28 -30.45
N MET A 30 14.07 3.18 -30.25
CA MET A 30 15.38 3.08 -30.89
C MET A 30 16.24 1.93 -30.33
N PHE A 31 15.89 1.34 -29.18
CA PHE A 31 16.62 0.24 -28.53
C PHE A 31 15.93 -1.11 -28.78
N GLN A 32 15.83 -1.51 -30.05
CA GLN A 32 15.03 -2.68 -30.46
C GLN A 32 15.52 -4.03 -29.89
N ASN A 33 16.79 -4.12 -29.48
CA ASN A 33 17.38 -5.33 -28.89
C ASN A 33 17.70 -5.17 -27.40
N LEU A 34 17.02 -4.24 -26.72
CA LEU A 34 17.27 -3.98 -25.31
C LEU A 34 16.85 -5.20 -24.48
N LYS A 35 17.80 -5.74 -23.71
CA LYS A 35 17.58 -6.85 -22.77
C LYS A 35 17.46 -6.36 -21.34
N ILE A 36 18.22 -5.33 -20.97
CA ILE A 36 18.26 -4.79 -19.61
C ILE A 36 17.96 -3.30 -19.63
N LEU A 37 16.95 -2.90 -18.87
CA LEU A 37 16.62 -1.49 -18.62
C LEU A 37 16.69 -1.22 -17.12
N ASN A 38 17.62 -0.35 -16.73
CA ASN A 38 17.78 0.10 -15.35
C ASN A 38 17.34 1.56 -15.19
N LEU A 39 16.24 1.74 -14.48
CA LEU A 39 15.60 3.02 -14.13
C LEU A 39 15.55 3.22 -12.61
N ASP A 40 16.38 2.52 -11.85
CA ASP A 40 16.41 2.61 -10.39
C ASP A 40 16.67 4.03 -9.89
N ASN A 41 16.13 4.34 -8.71
CA ASN A 41 16.35 5.63 -8.02
C ASN A 41 15.98 6.84 -8.88
N ASN A 42 14.85 6.77 -9.58
CA ASN A 42 14.25 7.90 -10.30
C ASN A 42 13.00 8.39 -9.56
N ARG A 43 12.20 9.24 -10.21
CA ARG A 43 10.99 9.85 -9.66
C ARG A 43 9.75 9.44 -10.47
N LEU A 44 9.80 8.28 -11.12
CA LEU A 44 8.69 7.77 -11.93
C LEU A 44 7.50 7.47 -11.03
N SER A 45 6.32 7.95 -11.40
CA SER A 45 5.07 7.73 -10.65
C SER A 45 4.17 6.64 -11.23
N ARG A 46 4.45 6.21 -12.46
CA ARG A 46 3.69 5.19 -13.19
C ARG A 46 4.59 4.46 -14.18
N VAL A 47 4.13 3.30 -14.63
CA VAL A 47 4.69 2.57 -15.77
C VAL A 47 3.62 2.50 -16.85
N SER A 48 3.98 2.85 -18.08
CA SER A 48 3.06 2.95 -19.20
C SER A 48 3.40 1.92 -20.27
N SER A 49 2.38 1.27 -20.82
CA SER A 49 2.53 0.22 -21.84
C SER A 49 3.23 0.73 -23.11
N ASN A 50 3.04 2.01 -23.44
CA ASN A 50 3.67 2.69 -24.57
C ASN A 50 5.20 2.86 -24.44
N TRP A 51 5.79 2.55 -23.29
CA TRP A 51 7.25 2.47 -23.14
C TRP A 51 7.80 1.18 -23.77
N PHE A 52 6.96 0.16 -23.92
CA PHE A 52 7.36 -1.21 -24.20
C PHE A 52 6.77 -1.78 -25.51
N SER A 53 6.17 -0.93 -26.35
CA SER A 53 5.51 -1.33 -27.60
C SER A 53 6.41 -2.12 -28.56
N HIS A 54 7.72 -1.93 -28.50
CA HIS A 54 8.70 -2.60 -29.36
C HIS A 54 9.80 -3.33 -28.57
N GLN A 55 9.66 -3.44 -27.25
CA GLN A 55 10.69 -3.95 -26.34
C GLN A 55 10.43 -5.43 -26.01
N VAL A 56 10.09 -6.21 -27.03
CA VAL A 56 9.82 -7.66 -26.92
C VAL A 56 11.03 -8.44 -26.43
N THR A 57 12.26 -7.91 -26.58
CA THR A 57 13.50 -8.56 -26.14
C THR A 57 13.86 -8.30 -24.68
N LEU A 58 13.09 -7.47 -23.96
CA LEU A 58 13.45 -7.04 -22.61
C LEU A 58 13.30 -8.20 -21.63
N GLU A 59 14.39 -8.51 -20.94
CA GLU A 59 14.55 -9.64 -20.02
C GLU A 59 14.54 -9.17 -18.56
N THR A 60 15.16 -8.01 -18.30
CA THR A 60 15.28 -7.39 -16.97
C THR A 60 14.84 -5.92 -16.99
N LEU A 61 13.90 -5.59 -16.10
CA LEU A 61 13.43 -4.24 -15.85
C LEU A 61 13.61 -3.86 -14.38
N ARG A 62 14.50 -2.89 -14.11
CA ARG A 62 14.75 -2.39 -12.76
C ARG A 62 14.10 -1.02 -12.57
N LEU A 63 13.17 -0.94 -11.62
CA LEU A 63 12.38 0.25 -11.28
C LEU A 63 12.42 0.52 -9.76
N SER A 64 13.39 -0.04 -9.04
CA SER A 64 13.52 0.09 -7.60
C SER A 64 13.65 1.56 -7.18
N LYS A 65 13.14 1.91 -6.00
CA LYS A 65 13.25 3.27 -5.42
C LYS A 65 12.70 4.37 -6.34
N ASN A 66 11.54 4.11 -6.93
CA ASN A 66 10.75 5.12 -7.65
C ASN A 66 9.51 5.51 -6.80
N LYS A 67 8.57 6.24 -7.40
CA LYS A 67 7.32 6.66 -6.77
C LYS A 67 6.11 5.98 -7.42
N ILE A 68 6.29 4.79 -7.99
CA ILE A 68 5.24 4.10 -8.74
C ILE A 68 4.12 3.69 -7.77
N THR A 69 2.92 4.19 -8.01
CA THR A 69 1.74 3.91 -7.16
C THR A 69 0.82 2.86 -7.75
N THR A 70 0.73 2.84 -9.07
CA THR A 70 -0.17 1.96 -9.83
C THR A 70 0.57 1.32 -10.99
N LEU A 71 0.21 0.08 -11.25
CA LEU A 71 0.52 -0.62 -12.48
C LEU A 71 -0.82 -1.10 -13.03
N ASP A 72 -1.13 -0.68 -14.24
CA ASP A 72 -2.36 -1.05 -14.90
C ASP A 72 -2.20 -2.45 -15.52
N HIS A 73 -3.32 -3.10 -15.85
CA HIS A 73 -3.34 -4.44 -16.44
C HIS A 73 -2.48 -4.54 -17.70
N SER A 74 -2.32 -3.43 -18.43
CA SER A 74 -1.55 -3.35 -19.66
C SER A 74 -0.16 -2.75 -19.51
N SER A 75 0.23 -2.26 -18.32
CA SER A 75 1.50 -1.51 -18.12
C SER A 75 2.76 -2.28 -18.54
N LEU A 76 2.68 -3.61 -18.58
CA LEU A 76 3.78 -4.51 -18.96
C LEU A 76 3.44 -5.34 -20.21
N ASP A 77 2.37 -5.00 -20.93
CA ASP A 77 2.03 -5.65 -22.19
C ASP A 77 3.18 -5.53 -23.20
N GLY A 78 3.40 -6.59 -23.97
CA GLY A 78 4.50 -6.66 -24.93
C GLY A 78 5.84 -7.13 -24.34
N LEU A 79 6.00 -7.15 -23.01
CA LEU A 79 7.20 -7.65 -22.33
C LEU A 79 7.22 -9.19 -22.22
N THR A 80 7.09 -9.89 -23.34
CA THR A 80 6.90 -11.35 -23.41
C THR A 80 8.10 -12.17 -22.92
N ASN A 81 9.31 -11.60 -22.95
CA ASN A 81 10.55 -12.24 -22.49
C ASN A 81 10.99 -11.78 -21.09
N LEU A 82 10.20 -10.94 -20.40
CA LEU A 82 10.59 -10.40 -19.10
C LEU A 82 10.51 -11.48 -18.03
N PHE A 83 11.64 -11.81 -17.42
CA PHE A 83 11.71 -12.76 -16.31
C PHE A 83 12.19 -12.11 -15.00
N ASN A 84 12.70 -10.88 -15.05
CA ASN A 84 13.19 -10.16 -13.88
C ASN A 84 12.62 -8.74 -13.83
N LEU A 85 11.74 -8.49 -12.86
CA LEU A 85 11.15 -7.19 -12.59
C LEU A 85 11.45 -6.79 -11.14
N ASP A 86 12.07 -5.64 -10.94
CA ASP A 86 12.34 -5.07 -9.61
C ASP A 86 11.52 -3.80 -9.40
N LEU A 87 10.47 -3.90 -8.59
CA LEU A 87 9.63 -2.77 -8.16
C LEU A 87 9.83 -2.44 -6.67
N SER A 88 10.90 -2.94 -6.05
CA SER A 88 11.14 -2.73 -4.62
C SER A 88 11.21 -1.25 -4.26
N GLN A 89 10.80 -0.90 -3.04
CA GLN A 89 10.82 0.48 -2.55
C GLN A 89 10.01 1.47 -3.43
N ASN A 90 8.94 1.00 -4.05
CA ASN A 90 7.87 1.81 -4.64
C ASN A 90 6.64 1.87 -3.72
N GLN A 91 5.59 2.55 -4.17
CA GLN A 91 4.33 2.72 -3.46
C GLN A 91 3.20 1.94 -4.14
N VAL A 92 3.50 0.77 -4.71
CA VAL A 92 2.51 -0.02 -5.45
C VAL A 92 1.46 -0.58 -4.47
N HIS A 93 0.24 -0.05 -4.51
CA HIS A 93 -0.85 -0.47 -3.64
C HIS A 93 -1.83 -1.44 -4.32
N THR A 94 -1.89 -1.40 -5.65
CA THR A 94 -2.82 -2.21 -6.46
C THR A 94 -2.03 -3.01 -7.48
N ILE A 95 -2.12 -4.33 -7.41
CA ILE A 95 -1.67 -5.25 -8.46
C ILE A 95 -2.94 -5.97 -8.92
N THR A 96 -3.30 -5.85 -10.20
CA THR A 96 -4.49 -6.52 -10.71
C THR A 96 -4.18 -8.01 -10.98
N PRO A 97 -5.12 -8.93 -10.76
CA PRO A 97 -4.89 -10.36 -11.01
C PRO A 97 -4.44 -10.69 -12.44
N SER A 98 -4.87 -9.89 -13.44
CA SER A 98 -4.43 -10.02 -14.83
C SER A 98 -2.91 -9.91 -14.99
N MET A 99 -2.27 -9.04 -14.20
CA MET A 99 -0.82 -8.88 -14.21
C MET A 99 -0.08 -10.08 -13.61
N VAL A 100 -0.77 -10.88 -12.79
CA VAL A 100 -0.22 -12.10 -12.19
C VAL A 100 -0.20 -13.25 -13.18
N LEU A 101 -1.12 -13.23 -14.14
CA LEU A 101 -1.23 -14.25 -15.18
C LEU A 101 -0.23 -14.03 -16.34
N CYS A 102 0.05 -12.77 -16.68
CA CYS A 102 0.99 -12.43 -17.75
C CYS A 102 2.47 -12.52 -17.36
N ALA A 103 2.79 -12.56 -16.06
CA ALA A 103 4.17 -12.55 -15.59
C ALA A 103 4.37 -13.63 -14.51
N LEU A 104 5.03 -14.72 -14.86
CA LEU A 104 5.61 -15.72 -13.93
C LEU A 104 6.76 -15.12 -13.06
N VAL A 105 6.73 -13.81 -12.81
CA VAL A 105 7.83 -12.94 -12.31
C VAL A 105 7.55 -12.43 -10.89
N LEU A 106 6.36 -12.69 -10.32
CA LEU A 106 5.90 -11.99 -9.11
C LEU A 106 6.50 -12.44 -7.77
N VAL A 107 7.31 -13.51 -7.75
CA VAL A 107 7.71 -14.17 -6.50
C VAL A 107 8.66 -13.32 -5.65
N ILE A 108 9.51 -12.46 -6.25
CA ILE A 108 10.47 -11.62 -5.49
C ILE A 108 9.86 -10.24 -5.10
N CYS A 109 9.04 -9.67 -5.98
CA CYS A 109 8.45 -8.33 -5.79
C CYS A 109 7.45 -8.25 -4.64
N VAL A 110 6.54 -9.22 -4.53
CA VAL A 110 5.50 -9.21 -3.50
C VAL A 110 6.08 -9.51 -2.12
N LEU A 111 7.07 -10.41 -2.01
CA LEU A 111 7.70 -10.74 -0.73
C LEU A 111 8.45 -9.56 -0.12
N SER A 112 9.22 -8.81 -0.91
CA SER A 112 9.95 -7.63 -0.42
C SER A 112 9.01 -6.47 -0.03
N ALA A 113 7.97 -6.20 -0.83
CA ALA A 113 6.96 -5.19 -0.53
C ALA A 113 6.11 -5.54 0.71
N LEU A 114 5.70 -6.81 0.85
CA LEU A 114 4.99 -7.29 2.05
C LEU A 114 5.91 -7.31 3.28
N TYR A 115 7.19 -7.66 3.12
CA TYR A 115 8.17 -7.67 4.21
C TYR A 115 8.41 -6.25 4.76
N HIS A 116 8.59 -5.25 3.88
CA HIS A 116 8.71 -3.85 4.30
C HIS A 116 7.43 -3.32 4.93
N ARG A 117 6.24 -3.58 4.36
CA ARG A 117 4.96 -3.18 4.99
C ARG A 117 4.76 -3.83 6.37
N LYS A 118 5.16 -5.10 6.54
CA LYS A 118 5.07 -5.80 7.83
C LYS A 118 6.01 -5.19 8.86
N ARG A 119 7.20 -4.74 8.47
CA ARG A 119 8.16 -4.02 9.32
C ARG A 119 7.61 -2.66 9.78
N GLU A 120 7.05 -1.87 8.87
CA GLU A 120 6.43 -0.57 9.16
C GLU A 120 5.23 -0.70 10.12
N ARG A 121 4.34 -1.69 9.90
CA ARG A 121 3.20 -1.93 10.81
C ARG A 121 3.62 -2.32 12.22
N LYS A 122 4.69 -3.11 12.36
CA LYS A 122 5.26 -3.44 13.68
C LYS A 122 5.84 -2.21 14.38
N HIS A 123 6.51 -1.33 13.63
CA HIS A 123 7.03 -0.07 14.17
C HIS A 123 5.89 0.87 14.59
N LEU A 124 4.81 0.98 13.81
CA LEU A 124 3.67 1.85 14.12
C LEU A 124 2.84 1.37 15.31
N GLN A 125 2.76 0.05 15.55
CA GLN A 125 2.12 -0.51 16.76
C GLN A 125 2.98 -0.33 18.02
N ALA A 126 4.32 -0.29 17.88
CA ALA A 126 5.23 -0.06 19.01
C ALA A 126 5.30 1.41 19.46
N VAL A 127 4.86 2.36 18.61
CA VAL A 127 4.93 3.81 18.87
C VAL A 127 3.60 4.40 19.39
N LYS A 128 2.52 3.62 19.50
CA LYS A 128 1.32 4.10 20.22
C LYS A 128 1.64 4.24 21.73
N PRO A 129 1.62 5.45 22.30
CA PRO A 129 2.03 5.66 23.68
C PRO A 129 1.00 5.07 24.64
N ALA A 130 1.50 4.58 25.78
CA ALA A 130 0.73 4.03 26.90
C ALA A 130 -0.26 5.01 27.57
N SER A 131 -0.59 6.16 26.95
CA SER A 131 -1.45 7.20 27.50
C SER A 131 -2.95 6.85 27.46
N GLU A 132 -3.39 5.96 26.57
CA GLU A 132 -4.81 5.54 26.50
C GLU A 132 -5.21 4.56 27.64
N LYS A 133 -4.24 3.90 28.30
CA LYS A 133 -4.55 3.01 29.44
C LYS A 133 -4.82 3.77 30.76
N SER A 134 -4.28 4.98 30.91
CA SER A 134 -4.46 5.80 32.12
C SER A 134 -5.80 6.55 32.19
N GLU A 135 -6.50 6.70 31.07
CA GLU A 135 -7.75 7.47 30.99
C GLU A 135 -9.00 6.61 31.27
N MET A 136 -8.88 5.29 31.08
CA MET A 136 -9.93 4.31 31.42
C MET A 136 -9.98 3.99 32.93
N ILE A 137 -8.91 4.27 33.70
CA ILE A 137 -8.89 4.07 35.16
C ILE A 137 -9.52 5.26 35.90
N ARG A 138 -9.43 6.48 35.37
CA ARG A 138 -10.03 7.67 36.02
C ARG A 138 -11.55 7.75 35.86
N THR A 139 -12.09 7.17 34.78
CA THR A 139 -13.53 7.21 34.48
C THR A 139 -14.33 6.13 35.23
N SER A 140 -13.70 5.02 35.62
CA SER A 140 -14.32 3.98 36.47
C SER A 140 -14.40 4.39 37.95
N GLU A 141 -13.44 5.17 38.47
CA GLU A 141 -13.50 5.67 39.86
C GLU A 141 -14.49 6.82 40.04
N SER A 142 -14.70 7.66 39.01
CA SER A 142 -15.66 8.77 39.08
C SER A 142 -17.12 8.34 38.98
N THR A 143 -17.42 7.19 38.38
CA THR A 143 -18.79 6.66 38.24
C THR A 143 -19.24 5.85 39.47
N ALA A 144 -18.31 5.31 40.25
CA ALA A 144 -18.63 4.58 41.49
C ALA A 144 -19.09 5.50 42.66
N LYS A 145 -18.77 6.81 42.63
CA LYS A 145 -19.20 7.77 43.67
C LYS A 145 -20.59 8.38 43.44
N ILE A 146 -21.18 8.22 42.25
CA ILE A 146 -22.46 8.87 41.90
C ILE A 146 -23.67 7.96 42.22
N ASN A 147 -23.46 6.64 42.38
CA ASN A 147 -24.54 5.68 42.69
C ASN A 147 -24.83 5.51 44.19
N GLY A 148 -24.32 6.40 45.05
CA GLY A 148 -24.62 6.45 46.48
C GLY A 148 -25.89 7.23 46.82
N VAL A 149 -26.91 7.22 45.96
CA VAL A 149 -28.22 7.84 46.28
C VAL A 149 -29.03 6.86 47.13
N ASP A 150 -29.25 7.31 48.36
CA ASP A 150 -29.91 6.70 49.51
C ASP A 150 -31.13 5.81 49.19
N ASN A 151 -30.91 4.50 49.21
CA ASN A 151 -31.92 3.45 49.00
C ASN A 151 -32.90 3.28 50.19
N ARG A 152 -32.96 4.25 51.11
CA ARG A 152 -33.88 4.26 52.27
C ARG A 152 -35.20 5.00 52.00
N LYS A 153 -35.26 5.90 51.03
CA LYS A 153 -36.49 6.67 50.72
C LYS A 153 -37.47 5.94 49.79
N VAL A 154 -36.97 5.07 48.91
CA VAL A 154 -37.81 4.38 47.91
C VAL A 154 -38.62 3.24 48.52
N LYS A 155 -38.15 2.62 49.61
CA LYS A 155 -38.89 1.55 50.31
C LYS A 155 -40.09 2.05 51.13
N SER A 156 -40.08 3.30 51.62
CA SER A 156 -41.20 3.85 52.41
C SER A 156 -42.39 4.27 51.56
N GLU A 157 -42.19 4.58 50.28
CA GLU A 157 -43.25 5.08 49.38
C GLU A 157 -44.04 3.94 48.71
N ILE A 158 -43.44 2.75 48.62
CA ILE A 158 -44.09 1.53 48.11
C ILE A 158 -44.93 0.85 49.20
N ALA A 159 -44.57 0.99 50.48
CA ALA A 159 -45.35 0.44 51.59
C ALA A 159 -46.71 1.15 51.80
N ASN A 160 -46.79 2.46 51.52
CA ASN A 160 -48.03 3.23 51.70
C ASN A 160 -49.06 3.11 50.57
N LYS A 161 -48.69 2.57 49.40
CA LYS A 161 -49.64 2.36 48.28
C LYS A 161 -50.39 1.02 48.34
N THR A 162 -49.92 0.07 49.14
CA THR A 162 -50.54 -1.27 49.24
C THR A 162 -51.66 -1.35 50.28
N GLN A 163 -51.89 -0.30 51.08
CA GLN A 163 -52.90 -0.30 52.15
C GLN A 163 -54.22 0.43 51.78
N ILE A 164 -54.38 0.91 50.54
CA ILE A 164 -55.57 1.66 50.09
C ILE A 164 -56.45 0.85 49.13
N ALA A 165 -56.08 -0.40 48.78
CA ALA A 165 -56.83 -1.22 47.81
C ALA A 165 -57.69 -2.35 48.43
N THR A 166 -57.93 -2.36 49.75
CA THR A 166 -58.74 -3.39 50.44
C THR A 166 -59.80 -2.82 51.38
N THR A 167 -60.46 -1.72 51.00
CA THR A 167 -61.75 -1.33 51.59
C THR A 167 -62.52 -0.50 50.58
N GLU A 168 -63.38 -1.13 49.78
CA GLU A 168 -64.69 -0.62 49.37
C GLU A 168 -65.39 -1.65 48.44
N VAL A 169 -66.50 -2.18 48.98
CA VAL A 169 -67.59 -3.01 48.39
C VAL A 169 -67.31 -4.49 48.12
#